data_AF-A0A1W9UB11-F1
#
_entry.id   AF-A0A1W9UB11-F1
#
_cell.length_a   1.000
_cell.length_b   1.000
_cell.length_c   1.000
_cell.angle_alpha   90.00
_cell.angle_beta   90.00
_cell.angle_gamma   90.00
#
_symmetry.space_group_name_H-M   'P 1'
#
loop_
_entity.id
_entity.type
_entity.pdbx_description
1 polymer ?
#
loop_
_entity_poly.entity_id
_entity_poly.type
_entity_poly.pdbx_seq_one_letter_code
_entity_poly.pdbx_strand_id
1 'polypeptide(L)'
;MPAPAGERILFDPGATQATIEGYLPADGRAIYVMNVTAGQFIEVNAAVGATGRGLRFSIVGADGAVVKTMGEAHVRTVVPSTQDYYVELVSDVDATSYVLSVLIPVRIRFAPGATSAQVAGSLLMDGTRHYVIRALAGQRMIVAPYSTQGQVKLVISGADGQVLLSGRVGPPGGVYDGILPVTQDYLISARAEGGDTDYVLNITIPADEAGSDVVIIGTVLDVSPSARIIMLAEPVEGLSVIALTDASKLLSVAGNEITLRDIRPGTKIQALRPRPCPFSGARGCSPWRNWA
;
A
#
# COMPACT_ATOMS: atom_id res chain seq x y z
N MET A 1 36.08 12.30 -3.32
CA MET A 1 35.76 13.74 -3.37
C MET A 1 35.35 14.18 -1.96
N PRO A 2 35.72 15.38 -1.48
CA PRO A 2 35.20 15.88 -0.22
C PRO A 2 33.67 16.03 -0.29
N ALA A 3 32.99 15.75 0.82
CA ALA A 3 31.55 15.91 0.97
C ALA A 3 31.12 17.36 0.62
N PRO A 4 30.09 17.58 -0.21
CA PRO A 4 29.59 18.92 -0.45
C PRO A 4 29.02 19.54 0.83
N ALA A 5 29.28 20.83 1.05
CA ALA A 5 28.65 21.57 2.14
C ALA A 5 27.15 21.72 1.83
N GLY A 6 26.30 21.18 2.69
CA GLY A 6 24.84 21.23 2.54
C GLY A 6 24.15 21.47 3.88
N GLU A 7 22.93 21.99 3.82
CA GLU A 7 22.09 22.22 4.99
C GLU A 7 21.54 20.88 5.50
N ARG A 8 21.72 20.58 6.78
CA ARG A 8 21.25 19.31 7.35
C ARG A 8 19.75 19.38 7.62
N ILE A 9 19.02 18.41 7.06
CA ILE A 9 17.59 18.24 7.30
C ILE A 9 17.41 17.69 8.71
N LEU A 10 16.68 18.43 9.54
CA LEU A 10 16.34 18.04 10.90
C LEU A 10 14.86 17.68 10.97
N PHE A 11 14.56 16.60 11.69
CA PHE A 11 13.20 16.20 12.00
C PHE A 11 12.88 16.65 13.42
N ASP A 12 11.67 17.18 13.62
CA ASP A 12 11.18 17.44 14.97
C ASP A 12 11.18 16.15 15.80
N PRO A 13 11.30 16.22 17.13
CA PRO A 13 11.29 15.04 17.99
C PRO A 13 10.07 14.15 17.73
N GLY A 14 10.32 12.92 17.25
CA GLY A 14 9.28 11.96 16.93
C GLY A 14 8.59 12.16 15.57
N ALA A 15 8.91 13.21 14.82
CA ALA A 15 8.44 13.40 13.47
C ALA A 15 9.10 12.39 12.52
N THR A 16 8.35 12.01 11.49
CA THR A 16 8.82 11.16 10.38
C THR A 16 8.87 11.91 9.06
N GLN A 17 8.42 13.16 9.06
CA GLN A 17 8.43 14.07 7.93
C GLN A 17 9.09 15.38 8.37
N ALA A 18 9.89 15.96 7.49
CA ALA A 18 10.43 17.30 7.62
C ALA A 18 10.04 18.10 6.37
N THR A 19 9.70 19.37 6.56
CA THR A 19 9.33 20.29 5.48
C THR A 19 10.24 21.50 5.55
N ILE A 20 10.83 21.87 4.42
CA ILE A 20 11.75 22.98 4.28
C ILE A 20 11.22 23.89 3.19
N GLU A 21 10.97 25.14 3.56
CA GLU A 21 10.66 26.20 2.60
C GLU A 21 11.95 26.91 2.21
N GLY A 22 12.10 27.19 0.93
CA GLY A 22 13.27 27.88 0.42
C GLY A 22 12.99 28.67 -0.84
N TYR A 23 14.01 29.38 -1.30
CA TYR A 23 13.99 30.15 -2.52
C TYR A 23 15.25 29.83 -3.33
N LEU A 24 15.07 29.46 -4.60
CA LEU A 24 16.17 29.34 -5.56
C LEU A 24 16.09 30.52 -6.53
N PRO A 25 17.20 31.26 -6.74
CA PRO A 25 17.29 32.15 -7.90
C PRO A 25 17.27 31.33 -9.21
N ALA A 26 17.11 32.00 -10.35
CA ALA A 26 17.23 31.34 -11.65
C ALA A 26 18.60 30.65 -11.78
N ASP A 27 18.61 29.40 -12.27
CA ASP A 27 19.78 28.51 -12.31
C ASP A 27 20.44 28.25 -10.94
N GLY A 28 19.73 28.57 -9.85
CA GLY A 28 20.18 28.34 -8.49
C GLY A 28 20.15 26.87 -8.10
N ARG A 29 21.01 26.51 -7.15
CA ARG A 29 21.04 25.19 -6.52
C ARG A 29 21.04 25.27 -5.01
N ALA A 30 20.41 24.29 -4.37
CA ALA A 30 20.48 24.05 -2.93
C ALA A 30 20.91 22.60 -2.69
N ILE A 31 21.72 22.39 -1.66
CA ILE A 31 22.17 21.06 -1.25
C ILE A 31 21.70 20.82 0.17
N TYR A 32 20.93 19.75 0.35
CA TYR A 32 20.46 19.29 1.64
C TYR A 32 21.11 17.96 2.01
N VAL A 33 21.33 17.73 3.30
CA VAL A 33 21.92 16.50 3.82
C VAL A 33 20.91 15.81 4.72
N MET A 34 20.61 14.55 4.43
CA MET A 34 19.80 13.68 5.29
C MET A 34 20.60 12.45 5.69
N ASN A 35 20.57 12.09 6.97
CA ASN A 35 21.13 10.83 7.43
C ASN A 35 20.05 9.75 7.36
N VAL A 36 20.32 8.67 6.62
CA VAL A 36 19.35 7.59 6.42
C VAL A 36 20.05 6.26 6.62
N THR A 37 19.37 5.33 7.31
CA THR A 37 19.85 3.97 7.57
C THR A 37 19.52 3.04 6.41
N ALA A 38 20.41 2.10 6.11
CA ALA A 38 20.22 1.08 5.08
C ALA A 38 18.85 0.39 5.19
N GLY A 39 18.17 0.21 4.06
CA GLY A 39 16.88 -0.48 4.00
C GLY A 39 15.67 0.33 4.49
N GLN A 40 15.87 1.61 4.85
CA GLN A 40 14.76 2.54 5.08
C GLN A 40 14.15 3.00 3.77
N PHE A 41 12.82 3.05 3.74
CA PHE A 41 12.07 3.74 2.69
C PHE A 41 12.20 5.24 2.90
N ILE A 42 12.31 5.99 1.81
CA ILE A 42 12.26 7.44 1.79
C ILE A 42 11.29 7.89 0.71
N GLU A 43 10.59 8.99 1.00
CA GLU A 43 9.86 9.74 0.01
C GLU A 43 10.34 11.19 0.06
N VAL A 44 10.79 11.70 -1.08
CA VAL A 44 11.23 13.10 -1.21
C VAL A 44 10.38 13.73 -2.30
N ASN A 45 9.76 14.85 -1.96
CA ASN A 45 8.96 15.63 -2.88
C ASN A 45 9.41 17.09 -2.75
N ALA A 46 9.71 17.75 -3.87
CA ALA A 46 9.87 19.18 -3.89
C ALA A 46 8.79 19.79 -4.78
N ALA A 47 7.91 20.56 -4.18
CA ALA A 47 6.85 21.26 -4.87
C ALA A 47 7.28 22.71 -5.11
N VAL A 48 6.95 23.19 -6.31
CA VAL A 48 7.09 24.60 -6.63
C VAL A 48 5.87 25.36 -6.08
N GLY A 49 6.05 26.58 -5.58
CA GLY A 49 4.94 27.43 -5.14
C GLY A 49 3.93 27.70 -6.28
N ALA A 50 2.86 28.44 -5.98
CA ALA A 50 1.70 28.64 -6.89
C ALA A 50 2.03 29.14 -8.32
N THR A 51 3.25 29.66 -8.56
CA THR A 51 3.65 30.30 -9.81
C THR A 51 4.85 29.67 -10.52
N GLY A 52 5.57 28.71 -9.92
CA GLY A 52 6.83 28.24 -10.49
C GLY A 52 6.74 26.91 -11.25
N ARG A 53 7.70 26.68 -12.14
CA ARG A 53 7.92 25.42 -12.87
C ARG A 53 9.41 25.08 -12.81
N GLY A 54 9.78 23.82 -13.01
CA GLY A 54 11.19 23.48 -13.29
C GLY A 54 12.07 23.01 -12.14
N LEU A 55 11.49 22.59 -11.01
CA LEU A 55 12.30 21.96 -9.97
C LEU A 55 12.72 20.55 -10.40
N ARG A 56 14.02 20.29 -10.24
CA ARG A 56 14.61 18.96 -10.40
C ARG A 56 15.50 18.66 -9.22
N PHE A 57 15.59 17.39 -8.84
CA PHE A 57 16.60 16.99 -7.86
C PHE A 57 17.26 15.66 -8.17
N SER A 58 18.45 15.49 -7.61
CA SER A 58 19.15 14.21 -7.49
C SER A 58 19.40 13.87 -6.03
N ILE A 59 19.56 12.57 -5.76
CA ILE A 59 19.97 12.06 -4.45
C ILE A 59 21.20 11.17 -4.62
N VAL A 60 22.29 11.54 -3.95
CA VAL A 60 23.58 10.83 -4.01
C VAL A 60 24.09 10.58 -2.59
N GLY A 61 24.54 9.36 -2.31
CA GLY A 61 25.17 9.01 -1.03
C GLY A 61 26.55 9.64 -0.87
N ALA A 62 27.02 9.76 0.37
CA ALA A 62 28.39 10.17 0.66
C ALA A 62 29.46 9.24 0.06
N ASP A 63 29.11 7.97 -0.16
CA ASP A 63 29.89 6.98 -0.91
C ASP A 63 29.86 7.17 -2.44
N GLY A 64 29.07 8.12 -2.95
CA GLY A 64 28.86 8.37 -4.38
C GLY A 64 27.78 7.49 -5.03
N ALA A 65 27.09 6.63 -4.26
CA ALA A 65 25.99 5.83 -4.78
C ALA A 65 24.82 6.72 -5.19
N VAL A 66 24.44 6.66 -6.47
CA VAL A 66 23.31 7.43 -7.00
C VAL A 66 22.01 6.71 -6.65
N VAL A 67 21.24 7.28 -5.73
CA VAL A 67 19.88 6.80 -5.37
C VAL A 67 18.85 7.32 -6.37
N LYS A 68 19.03 8.56 -6.83
CA LYS A 68 18.21 9.18 -7.87
C LYS A 68 19.06 10.12 -8.73
N THR A 69 18.95 9.96 -10.03
CA THR A 69 19.53 10.88 -11.01
C THR A 69 18.73 12.19 -11.07
N MET A 70 19.39 13.26 -11.49
CA MET A 70 18.75 14.56 -11.68
C MET A 70 17.54 14.42 -12.61
N GLY A 71 16.37 14.81 -12.13
CA GLY A 71 15.11 14.63 -12.85
C GLY A 71 13.93 15.16 -12.04
N GLU A 72 12.74 14.57 -12.24
CA GLU A 72 11.51 15.02 -11.59
C GLU A 72 11.66 15.25 -10.09
N ALA A 73 11.03 16.29 -9.56
CA ALA A 73 11.08 16.65 -8.15
C ALA A 73 10.22 15.75 -7.24
N HIS A 74 10.21 14.45 -7.51
CA HIS A 74 9.60 13.43 -6.67
C HIS A 74 10.36 12.10 -6.74
N VAL A 75 10.44 11.38 -5.62
CA VAL A 75 10.90 10.00 -5.56
C VAL A 75 10.34 9.27 -4.35
N ARG A 76 10.09 7.98 -4.53
CA ARG A 76 9.83 7.00 -3.48
C ARG A 76 10.77 5.84 -3.68
N THR A 77 11.64 5.55 -2.71
CA THR A 77 12.67 4.51 -2.87
C THR A 77 13.20 4.01 -1.54
N VAL A 78 14.00 2.95 -1.57
CA VAL A 78 14.71 2.41 -0.41
C VAL A 78 16.19 2.71 -0.55
N VAL A 79 16.80 3.24 0.51
CA VAL A 79 18.24 3.55 0.46
C VAL A 79 19.09 2.30 0.68
N PRO A 80 20.22 2.15 -0.04
CA PRO A 80 21.03 0.93 -0.02
C PRO A 80 21.91 0.79 1.23
N SER A 81 22.43 1.90 1.76
CA SER A 81 23.44 1.91 2.83
C SER A 81 23.15 2.97 3.89
N THR A 82 23.70 2.76 5.09
CA THR A 82 23.61 3.73 6.18
C THR A 82 24.65 4.81 6.00
N GLN A 83 24.23 6.01 5.64
CA GLN A 83 25.12 7.14 5.40
C GLN A 83 24.35 8.45 5.32
N ASP A 84 25.10 9.54 5.18
CA ASP A 84 24.55 10.81 4.73
C ASP A 84 24.25 10.74 3.22
N TYR A 85 23.08 11.22 2.83
CA TYR A 85 22.64 11.40 1.46
C TYR A 85 22.47 12.89 1.17
N TYR A 86 22.97 13.31 0.03
CA TYR A 86 22.91 14.67 -0.48
C TYR A 86 21.77 14.78 -1.47
N VAL A 87 20.81 15.66 -1.16
CA VAL A 87 19.73 16.05 -2.07
C VAL A 87 20.16 17.36 -2.73
N GLU A 88 20.52 17.30 -4.00
CA GLU A 88 20.81 18.49 -4.80
C GLU A 88 19.54 18.89 -5.55
N LEU A 89 19.00 20.06 -5.21
CA LEU A 89 17.82 20.66 -5.82
C LEU A 89 18.26 21.81 -6.73
N VAL A 90 17.72 21.85 -7.96
CA VAL A 90 18.03 22.85 -8.98
C VAL A 90 16.73 23.40 -9.57
N SER A 91 16.72 24.70 -9.89
CA SER A 91 15.68 25.32 -10.72
C SER A 91 16.21 25.54 -12.14
N ASP A 92 15.53 25.01 -13.15
CA ASP A 92 15.98 25.06 -14.56
C ASP A 92 15.26 26.09 -15.44
N VAL A 93 14.31 26.87 -14.88
CA VAL A 93 13.57 27.89 -15.62
C VAL A 93 13.74 29.26 -14.99
N ASP A 94 13.16 29.46 -13.81
CA ASP A 94 13.03 30.77 -13.19
C ASP A 94 13.41 30.70 -11.71
N ALA A 95 13.60 31.88 -11.13
CA ALA A 95 13.67 31.98 -9.69
C ALA A 95 12.34 31.54 -9.07
N THR A 96 12.39 30.62 -8.10
CA THR A 96 11.19 30.04 -7.51
C THR A 96 11.33 29.78 -6.03
N SER A 97 10.24 30.06 -5.31
CA SER A 97 10.05 29.49 -3.97
C SER A 97 9.64 28.02 -4.10
N TYR A 98 10.15 27.20 -3.20
CA TYR A 98 9.88 25.77 -3.16
C TYR A 98 9.58 25.30 -1.75
N VAL A 99 8.90 24.16 -1.68
CA VAL A 99 8.68 23.41 -0.45
C VAL A 99 9.26 22.01 -0.68
N LEU A 100 10.35 21.70 0.01
CA LEU A 100 10.96 20.38 0.04
C LEU A 100 10.37 19.60 1.22
N SER A 101 9.70 18.50 0.93
CA SER A 101 9.21 17.54 1.93
C SER A 101 10.04 16.26 1.86
N VAL A 102 10.60 15.87 3.00
CA VAL A 102 11.36 14.63 3.17
C VAL A 102 10.65 13.76 4.20
N LEU A 103 10.30 12.56 3.79
CA LEU A 103 9.56 11.58 4.58
C LEU A 103 10.40 10.32 4.77
N ILE A 104 10.62 9.94 6.03
CA ILE A 104 11.30 8.70 6.44
C ILE A 104 10.37 7.96 7.40
N PRO A 105 9.49 7.07 6.90
CA PRO A 105 8.54 6.37 7.73
C PRO A 105 9.20 5.29 8.60
N VAL A 106 8.57 4.99 9.73
CA VAL A 106 9.00 3.89 10.61
C VAL A 106 8.67 2.56 9.94
N ARG A 107 9.67 1.71 9.74
CA ARG A 107 9.46 0.41 9.09
C ARG A 107 8.92 -0.62 10.08
N ILE A 108 7.74 -1.13 9.77
CA ILE A 108 7.09 -2.22 10.50
C ILE A 108 7.67 -3.55 9.97
N ARG A 109 8.03 -4.43 10.90
CA ARG A 109 8.46 -5.80 10.62
C ARG A 109 7.73 -6.74 11.56
N PHE A 110 7.28 -7.88 11.04
CA PHE A 110 6.80 -8.95 11.89
C PHE A 110 7.96 -9.70 12.52
N ALA A 111 7.76 -10.18 13.75
CA ALA A 111 8.67 -11.13 14.34
C ALA A 111 8.74 -12.40 13.48
N PRO A 112 9.83 -13.18 13.51
CA PRO A 112 9.91 -14.44 12.77
C PRO A 112 8.71 -15.34 13.09
N GLY A 113 7.98 -15.76 12.05
CA GLY A 113 6.78 -16.59 12.17
C GLY A 113 5.49 -15.85 12.58
N ALA A 114 5.56 -14.55 12.89
CA ALA A 114 4.39 -13.74 13.19
C ALA A 114 3.72 -13.21 11.93
N THR A 115 2.39 -13.11 11.97
CA THR A 115 1.53 -12.53 10.94
C THR A 115 0.96 -11.18 11.35
N SER A 116 1.34 -10.70 12.53
CA SER A 116 0.90 -9.41 13.06
C SER A 116 2.01 -8.69 13.82
N ALA A 117 1.87 -7.37 13.91
CA ALA A 117 2.67 -6.50 14.76
C ALA A 117 1.79 -5.43 15.38
N GLN A 118 2.19 -4.99 16.57
CA GLN A 118 1.58 -3.87 17.27
C GLN A 118 2.61 -2.76 17.40
N VAL A 119 2.22 -1.53 17.07
CA VAL A 119 3.11 -0.36 17.15
C VAL A 119 2.42 0.73 17.94
N ALA A 120 2.95 1.06 19.10
CA ALA A 120 2.47 2.16 19.90
C ALA A 120 3.04 3.48 19.39
N GLY A 121 2.23 4.55 19.46
CA GLY A 121 2.63 5.90 19.10
C GLY A 121 1.85 6.95 19.88
N SER A 122 2.49 8.11 20.05
CA SER A 122 1.87 9.32 20.57
C SER A 122 2.01 10.42 19.51
N LEU A 123 0.95 11.20 19.35
CA LEU A 123 0.85 12.33 18.43
C LEU A 123 0.32 13.54 19.18
N LEU A 124 0.98 14.68 19.00
CA LEU A 124 0.43 15.98 19.37
C LEU A 124 -0.74 16.34 18.44
N MET A 125 -1.54 17.33 18.83
CA MET A 125 -2.61 17.89 17.99
C MET A 125 -2.13 18.16 16.56
N ASP A 126 -2.90 17.69 15.57
CA ASP A 126 -2.59 17.72 14.13
C ASP A 126 -1.30 16.99 13.70
N GLY A 127 -0.60 16.36 14.64
CA GLY A 127 0.58 15.56 14.40
C GLY A 127 0.27 14.38 13.47
N THR A 128 1.23 14.09 12.60
CA THR A 128 1.17 12.93 11.70
C THR A 128 2.43 12.10 11.87
N ARG A 129 2.25 10.77 11.89
CA ARG A 129 3.35 9.80 11.90
C ARG A 129 3.13 8.80 10.79
N HIS A 130 4.21 8.46 10.11
CA HIS A 130 4.17 7.59 8.94
C HIS A 130 4.89 6.28 9.23
N TYR A 131 4.31 5.20 8.71
CA TYR A 131 4.81 3.85 8.82
C TYR A 131 4.89 3.21 7.44
N VAL A 132 5.78 2.25 7.27
CA VAL A 132 5.89 1.48 6.03
C VAL A 132 5.96 -0.01 6.33
N ILE A 133 5.22 -0.81 5.56
CA ILE A 133 5.27 -2.28 5.62
C ILE A 133 5.42 -2.86 4.22
N ARG A 134 6.30 -3.86 4.08
CA ARG A 134 6.41 -4.67 2.87
C ARG A 134 5.31 -5.72 2.90
N ALA A 135 4.52 -5.80 1.84
CA ALA A 135 3.53 -6.86 1.70
C ALA A 135 3.40 -7.31 0.25
N LEU A 136 2.86 -8.52 0.06
CA LEU A 136 2.78 -9.18 -1.24
C LEU A 136 1.40 -8.99 -1.87
N ALA A 137 1.35 -9.00 -3.21
CA ALA A 137 0.10 -9.02 -3.95
C ALA A 137 -0.76 -10.22 -3.54
N GLY A 138 -2.07 -10.01 -3.45
CA GLY A 138 -3.05 -11.02 -3.09
C GLY A 138 -3.16 -11.31 -1.60
N GLN A 139 -2.29 -10.76 -0.75
CA GLN A 139 -2.45 -10.86 0.70
C GLN A 139 -3.58 -9.96 1.19
N ARG A 140 -4.37 -10.45 2.14
CA ARG A 140 -5.27 -9.61 2.93
C ARG A 140 -4.47 -8.88 3.99
N MET A 141 -4.60 -7.56 4.05
CA MET A 141 -3.99 -6.74 5.10
C MET A 141 -5.09 -6.06 5.91
N ILE A 142 -4.99 -6.18 7.23
CA ILE A 142 -5.85 -5.53 8.19
C ILE A 142 -5.01 -4.55 8.99
N VAL A 143 -5.44 -3.29 9.04
CA VAL A 143 -4.80 -2.24 9.84
C VAL A 143 -5.87 -1.64 10.74
N ALA A 144 -5.78 -1.94 12.04
CA ALA A 144 -6.73 -1.50 13.03
C ALA A 144 -6.01 -0.59 14.04
N PRO A 145 -6.30 0.72 14.04
CA PRO A 145 -5.80 1.59 15.09
C PRO A 145 -6.71 1.47 16.33
N TYR A 146 -6.09 1.48 17.51
CA TYR A 146 -6.76 1.56 18.79
C TYR A 146 -6.24 2.79 19.52
N SER A 147 -7.10 3.80 19.71
CA SER A 147 -6.73 5.01 20.45
C SER A 147 -7.11 4.87 21.92
N THR A 148 -6.17 5.11 22.83
CA THR A 148 -6.43 5.19 24.28
C THR A 148 -6.86 6.58 24.70
N GLN A 149 -6.44 7.60 23.94
CA GLN A 149 -6.81 9.00 24.10
C GLN A 149 -6.91 9.63 22.71
N GLY A 150 -7.90 10.51 22.49
CA GLY A 150 -8.09 11.20 21.22
C GLY A 150 -8.63 10.28 20.11
N GLN A 151 -8.49 10.72 18.88
CA GLN A 151 -8.88 9.97 17.68
C GLN A 151 -7.74 9.98 16.67
N VAL A 152 -7.52 8.83 16.03
CA VAL A 152 -6.53 8.72 14.95
C VAL A 152 -7.21 8.38 13.63
N LYS A 153 -6.77 9.08 12.59
CA LYS A 153 -7.21 8.91 11.22
C LYS A 153 -6.12 8.24 10.41
N LEU A 154 -6.48 7.22 9.64
CA LEU A 154 -5.55 6.48 8.80
C LEU A 154 -5.70 6.86 7.33
N VAL A 155 -4.56 6.98 6.66
CA VAL A 155 -4.46 7.00 5.19
C VAL A 155 -3.49 5.92 4.79
N ILE A 156 -3.87 5.07 3.84
CA ILE A 156 -3.03 3.98 3.35
C ILE A 156 -2.85 4.11 1.85
N SER A 157 -1.61 4.07 1.39
CA SER A 157 -1.26 4.12 -0.03
C SER A 157 -0.11 3.18 -0.37
N GLY A 158 -0.08 2.66 -1.60
CA GLY A 158 1.07 1.94 -2.14
C GLY A 158 2.22 2.89 -2.49
N ALA A 159 3.44 2.35 -2.57
CA ALA A 159 4.61 3.05 -3.10
C ALA A 159 4.37 3.56 -4.54
N ASP A 160 3.54 2.86 -5.31
CA ASP A 160 3.03 3.26 -6.63
C ASP A 160 2.07 4.47 -6.63
N GLY A 161 1.68 4.97 -5.46
CA GLY A 161 0.75 6.09 -5.30
C GLY A 161 -0.72 5.69 -5.25
N GLN A 162 -1.05 4.40 -5.40
CA GLN A 162 -2.44 3.94 -5.30
C GLN A 162 -2.95 4.10 -3.85
N VAL A 163 -4.00 4.90 -3.67
CA VAL A 163 -4.64 5.07 -2.36
C VAL A 163 -5.58 3.89 -2.11
N LEU A 164 -5.35 3.15 -1.02
CA LEU A 164 -6.17 2.03 -0.58
C LEU A 164 -7.21 2.46 0.46
N LEU A 165 -6.83 3.37 1.36
CA LEU A 165 -7.72 3.98 2.33
C LEU A 165 -7.53 5.49 2.28
N SER A 166 -8.57 6.21 1.84
CA SER A 166 -8.62 7.66 2.00
C SER A 166 -9.19 7.96 3.38
N GLY A 167 -8.55 8.85 4.16
CA GLY A 167 -8.98 9.15 5.53
C GLY A 167 -10.43 9.65 5.66
N ARG A 168 -11.15 9.91 4.56
CA ARG A 168 -12.56 10.31 4.57
C ARG A 168 -13.56 9.14 4.61
N VAL A 169 -13.13 7.89 4.41
CA VAL A 169 -14.02 6.74 4.19
C VAL A 169 -13.76 5.64 5.22
N GLY A 170 -14.73 5.39 6.10
CA GLY A 170 -14.76 4.23 7.00
C GLY A 170 -15.65 4.44 8.25
N PRO A 171 -16.23 3.38 8.85
CA PRO A 171 -16.93 3.45 10.14
C PRO A 171 -16.00 4.03 11.24
N PRO A 172 -16.54 4.54 12.37
CA PRO A 172 -15.74 5.24 13.38
C PRO A 172 -14.56 4.37 13.83
N GLY A 173 -13.33 4.84 13.56
CA GLY A 173 -12.10 4.14 13.94
C GLY A 173 -11.11 3.84 12.80
N GLY A 174 -11.38 4.20 11.54
CA GLY A 174 -10.34 4.23 10.49
C GLY A 174 -9.67 2.87 10.18
N VAL A 175 -10.34 1.75 10.46
CA VAL A 175 -9.82 0.41 10.18
C VAL A 175 -9.76 0.15 8.68
N TYR A 176 -8.64 -0.40 8.20
CA TYR A 176 -8.51 -0.94 6.86
C TYR A 176 -8.59 -2.46 6.89
N ASP A 177 -9.31 -3.02 5.93
CA ASP A 177 -9.35 -4.45 5.65
C ASP A 177 -9.53 -4.64 4.15
N GLY A 178 -8.51 -5.18 3.48
CA GLY A 178 -8.56 -5.36 2.04
C GLY A 178 -7.44 -6.21 1.47
N ILE A 179 -7.65 -6.68 0.24
CA ILE A 179 -6.65 -7.43 -0.52
C ILE A 179 -5.69 -6.47 -1.20
N LEU A 180 -4.39 -6.73 -1.04
CA LEU A 180 -3.33 -5.93 -1.61
C LEU A 180 -3.16 -6.20 -3.10
N PRO A 181 -3.20 -5.17 -3.96
CA PRO A 181 -3.20 -5.37 -5.41
C PRO A 181 -1.82 -5.75 -5.98
N VAL A 182 -0.72 -5.31 -5.34
CA VAL A 182 0.64 -5.43 -5.89
C VAL A 182 1.64 -5.73 -4.78
N THR A 183 2.71 -6.46 -5.08
CA THR A 183 3.82 -6.65 -4.14
C THR A 183 4.65 -5.37 -4.06
N GLN A 184 4.52 -4.63 -2.96
CA GLN A 184 5.22 -3.37 -2.77
C GLN A 184 5.34 -3.00 -1.29
N ASP A 185 5.96 -1.86 -1.04
CA ASP A 185 5.90 -1.20 0.25
C ASP A 185 4.63 -0.35 0.33
N TYR A 186 3.92 -0.44 1.45
CA TYR A 186 2.69 0.29 1.72
C TYR A 186 2.93 1.32 2.81
N LEU A 187 2.62 2.58 2.50
CA LEU A 187 2.71 3.71 3.40
C LEU A 187 1.40 3.86 4.18
N ILE A 188 1.51 3.86 5.50
CA ILE A 188 0.41 4.05 6.45
C ILE A 188 0.67 5.36 7.18
N SER A 189 -0.22 6.33 7.02
CA SER A 189 -0.15 7.63 7.70
C SER A 189 -1.19 7.68 8.80
N ALA A 190 -0.73 7.85 10.03
CA ALA A 190 -1.57 8.02 11.22
C ALA A 190 -1.56 9.48 11.63
N ARG A 191 -2.73 10.12 11.63
CA ARG A 191 -2.89 11.54 11.96
C ARG A 191 -3.82 11.70 13.17
N ALA A 192 -3.43 12.54 14.12
CA ALA A 192 -4.28 12.93 15.23
C ALA A 192 -5.47 13.79 14.76
N GLU A 193 -6.66 13.53 15.30
CA GLU A 193 -7.90 14.25 15.01
C GLU A 193 -8.50 14.77 16.32
N GLY A 194 -8.66 16.09 16.42
CA GLY A 194 -9.34 16.75 17.54
C GLY A 194 -8.50 16.96 18.82
N GLY A 195 -7.25 16.50 18.88
CA GLY A 195 -6.34 16.76 20.01
C GLY A 195 -5.17 15.78 20.09
N ASP A 196 -4.40 15.86 21.17
CA ASP A 196 -3.32 14.92 21.47
C ASP A 196 -3.86 13.49 21.55
N THR A 197 -3.18 12.57 20.86
CA THR A 197 -3.68 11.23 20.57
C THR A 197 -2.61 10.18 20.88
N ASP A 198 -2.96 9.26 21.78
CA ASP A 198 -2.18 8.05 22.04
C ASP A 198 -2.88 6.86 21.41
N TYR A 199 -2.12 6.06 20.66
CA TYR A 199 -2.66 4.92 19.93
C TYR A 199 -1.72 3.73 19.87
N VAL A 200 -2.32 2.57 19.62
CA VAL A 200 -1.66 1.33 19.21
C VAL A 200 -2.18 0.97 17.83
N LEU A 201 -1.27 0.77 16.89
CA LEU A 201 -1.56 0.38 15.53
C LEU A 201 -1.35 -1.13 15.42
N ASN A 202 -2.43 -1.87 15.17
CA ASN A 202 -2.39 -3.32 14.97
C ASN A 202 -2.42 -3.62 13.49
N ILE A 203 -1.34 -4.21 12.99
CA ILE A 203 -1.18 -4.59 11.59
C ILE A 203 -1.16 -6.10 11.51
N THR A 204 -2.06 -6.67 10.73
CA THR A 204 -2.19 -8.12 10.56
C THR A 204 -2.25 -8.46 9.08
N ILE A 205 -1.39 -9.40 8.66
CA ILE A 205 -1.43 -10.05 7.34
C ILE A 205 -1.50 -11.56 7.63
N PRO A 206 -2.71 -12.14 7.72
CA PRO A 206 -2.88 -13.55 8.07
C PRO A 206 -2.07 -14.45 7.14
N ALA A 207 -1.45 -15.51 7.70
CA ALA A 207 -0.57 -16.42 6.96
C ALA A 207 -1.28 -17.09 5.77
N ASP A 208 -2.60 -17.26 5.83
CA ASP A 208 -3.36 -18.02 4.84
C ASP A 208 -4.76 -17.43 4.59
N GLU A 209 -4.83 -16.15 4.23
CA GLU A 209 -6.07 -15.54 3.73
C GLU A 209 -5.80 -14.82 2.39
N ALA A 210 -5.01 -15.44 1.52
CA ALA A 210 -5.08 -15.16 0.10
C ALA A 210 -6.41 -15.74 -0.40
N GLY A 211 -7.52 -15.04 -0.13
CA GLY A 211 -8.89 -15.39 -0.51
C GLY A 211 -9.10 -16.89 -0.61
N SER A 212 -9.36 -17.56 0.52
CA SER A 212 -9.58 -18.99 0.58
C SER A 212 -10.41 -19.44 -0.63
N ASP A 213 -9.88 -20.43 -1.37
CA ASP A 213 -10.67 -21.19 -2.31
C ASP A 213 -11.82 -21.77 -1.48
N VAL A 214 -12.98 -21.11 -1.50
CA VAL A 214 -14.16 -21.59 -0.78
C VAL A 214 -14.63 -22.82 -1.54
N VAL A 215 -14.23 -23.99 -1.04
CA VAL A 215 -14.59 -25.29 -1.60
C VAL A 215 -15.91 -25.72 -0.98
N ILE A 216 -17.01 -25.51 -1.70
CA ILE A 216 -18.32 -26.01 -1.27
C ILE A 216 -18.56 -27.34 -1.96
N ILE A 217 -18.69 -28.41 -1.16
CA ILE A 217 -19.07 -29.75 -1.61
C ILE A 217 -20.53 -29.97 -1.24
N GLY A 218 -21.39 -30.01 -2.25
CA GLY A 218 -22.82 -30.16 -2.04
C GLY A 218 -23.52 -30.97 -3.12
N THR A 219 -24.71 -31.47 -2.80
CA THR A 219 -25.61 -32.10 -3.77
C THR A 219 -26.48 -31.02 -4.37
N VAL A 220 -26.55 -30.95 -5.70
CA VAL A 220 -27.34 -29.95 -6.40
C VAL A 220 -28.83 -30.29 -6.34
N LEU A 221 -29.66 -29.36 -5.88
CA LEU A 221 -31.11 -29.42 -5.97
C LEU A 221 -31.60 -28.93 -7.32
N ASP A 222 -31.15 -27.73 -7.71
CA ASP A 222 -31.54 -27.08 -8.96
C ASP A 222 -30.44 -26.14 -9.44
N VAL A 223 -30.44 -25.83 -10.73
CA VAL A 223 -29.47 -24.95 -11.36
C VAL A 223 -30.21 -23.94 -12.22
N SER A 224 -29.86 -22.66 -12.08
CA SER A 224 -30.26 -21.61 -13.01
C SER A 224 -29.04 -21.16 -13.82
N PRO A 225 -28.84 -21.69 -15.04
CA PRO A 225 -27.72 -21.30 -15.89
C PRO A 225 -27.74 -19.81 -16.26
N SER A 226 -28.94 -19.24 -16.45
CA SER A 226 -29.13 -17.83 -16.82
C SER A 226 -28.80 -16.87 -15.67
N ALA A 227 -29.10 -17.25 -14.43
CA ALA A 227 -28.75 -16.47 -13.24
C ALA A 227 -27.38 -16.86 -12.65
N ARG A 228 -26.76 -17.94 -13.16
CA ARG A 228 -25.51 -18.54 -12.66
C ARG A 228 -25.59 -18.90 -11.18
N ILE A 229 -26.73 -19.45 -10.78
CA ILE A 229 -27.01 -19.85 -9.39
C ILE A 229 -27.16 -21.36 -9.33
N ILE A 230 -26.64 -21.96 -8.26
CA ILE A 230 -26.86 -23.36 -7.89
C ILE A 230 -27.57 -23.40 -6.54
N MET A 231 -28.70 -24.09 -6.48
CA MET A 231 -29.38 -24.41 -5.23
C MET A 231 -28.91 -25.79 -4.74
N LEU A 232 -28.60 -25.89 -3.45
CA LEU A 232 -28.16 -27.15 -2.84
C LEU A 232 -29.36 -27.89 -2.22
N ALA A 233 -29.34 -29.22 -2.31
CA ALA A 233 -30.37 -30.09 -1.74
C ALA A 233 -30.33 -30.08 -0.21
N GLU A 234 -29.14 -29.89 0.34
CA GLU A 234 -28.90 -29.72 1.78
C GLU A 234 -28.01 -28.48 1.98
N PRO A 235 -28.27 -27.66 3.02
CA PRO A 235 -27.42 -26.53 3.33
C PRO A 235 -26.01 -27.01 3.68
N VAL A 236 -24.99 -26.49 3.00
CA VAL A 236 -23.59 -26.75 3.31
C VAL A 236 -23.05 -25.50 3.99
N GLU A 237 -22.59 -25.63 5.24
CA GLU A 237 -22.14 -24.48 6.05
C GLU A 237 -23.19 -23.36 6.19
N GLY A 238 -24.49 -23.73 6.20
CA GLY A 238 -25.59 -22.77 6.27
C GLY A 238 -25.95 -22.09 4.95
N LEU A 239 -25.24 -22.39 3.87
CA LEU A 239 -25.53 -21.90 2.52
C LEU A 239 -26.41 -22.90 1.77
N SER A 240 -27.59 -22.48 1.34
CA SER A 240 -28.49 -23.25 0.47
C SER A 240 -28.42 -22.82 -1.01
N VAL A 241 -27.76 -21.68 -1.27
CA VAL A 241 -27.67 -21.07 -2.60
C VAL A 241 -26.23 -20.61 -2.84
N ILE A 242 -25.67 -21.00 -3.98
CA ILE A 242 -24.35 -20.59 -4.46
C ILE A 242 -24.54 -19.70 -5.68
N ALA A 243 -24.11 -18.45 -5.60
CA ALA A 243 -24.02 -17.55 -6.74
C ALA A 243 -22.62 -17.62 -7.37
N LEU A 244 -22.55 -17.85 -8.68
CA LEU A 244 -21.29 -18.00 -9.40
C LEU A 244 -20.93 -16.72 -10.15
N THR A 245 -19.64 -16.41 -10.17
CA THR A 245 -19.05 -15.28 -10.88
C THR A 245 -18.30 -15.75 -12.12
N ASP A 246 -17.87 -14.85 -13.02
CA ASP A 246 -17.08 -15.21 -14.21
C ASP A 246 -15.77 -15.92 -13.86
N ALA A 247 -15.25 -15.68 -12.66
CA ALA A 247 -14.07 -16.36 -12.16
C ALA A 247 -14.38 -17.77 -11.62
N SER A 248 -15.62 -18.09 -11.23
CA SER A 248 -15.94 -19.35 -10.54
C SER A 248 -15.74 -20.57 -11.43
N LYS A 249 -15.03 -21.59 -10.90
CA LYS A 249 -14.85 -22.89 -11.54
C LYS A 249 -15.68 -23.94 -10.85
N LEU A 250 -16.30 -24.82 -11.62
CA LEU A 250 -17.04 -25.97 -11.11
C LEU A 250 -16.25 -27.23 -11.47
N LEU A 251 -15.99 -28.06 -10.48
CA LEU A 251 -15.35 -29.36 -10.66
C LEU A 251 -16.34 -30.48 -10.30
N SER A 252 -16.23 -31.58 -11.04
CA SER A 252 -16.81 -32.87 -10.66
C SER A 252 -16.04 -33.49 -9.49
N VAL A 253 -16.63 -34.51 -8.85
CA VAL A 253 -15.98 -35.29 -7.78
C VAL A 253 -14.66 -35.95 -8.24
N ALA A 254 -14.49 -36.17 -9.55
CA ALA A 254 -13.26 -36.68 -10.14
C ALA A 254 -12.19 -35.59 -10.40
N GLY A 255 -12.47 -34.33 -10.05
CA GLY A 255 -11.58 -33.19 -10.26
C GLY A 255 -11.63 -32.58 -11.67
N ASN A 256 -12.48 -33.09 -12.56
CA ASN A 256 -12.63 -32.54 -13.92
C ASN A 256 -13.53 -31.30 -13.93
N GLU A 257 -13.14 -30.27 -14.67
CA GLU A 257 -13.94 -29.05 -14.86
C GLU A 257 -15.25 -29.37 -15.60
N ILE A 258 -16.36 -28.87 -15.06
CA ILE A 258 -17.73 -29.09 -15.58
C ILE A 258 -18.41 -27.75 -15.80
N THR A 259 -19.30 -27.67 -16.80
CA THR A 259 -20.06 -26.44 -17.03
C THR A 259 -21.42 -26.50 -16.33
N LEU A 260 -22.00 -25.32 -16.05
CA LEU A 260 -23.34 -25.19 -15.47
C LEU A 260 -24.42 -25.95 -16.25
N ARG A 261 -24.23 -26.14 -17.57
CA ARG A 261 -25.20 -26.82 -18.44
C ARG A 261 -25.15 -28.34 -18.31
N ASP A 262 -24.05 -28.87 -17.79
CA ASP A 262 -23.81 -30.31 -17.65
C ASP A 262 -24.25 -30.84 -16.28
N ILE A 263 -24.65 -29.94 -15.37
CA ILE A 263 -25.05 -30.28 -14.01
C ILE A 263 -26.54 -30.63 -13.98
N ARG A 264 -26.86 -31.82 -13.46
CA ARG A 264 -28.23 -32.26 -13.21
C ARG A 264 -28.56 -32.24 -11.71
N PRO A 265 -29.84 -32.08 -11.33
CA PRO A 265 -30.28 -32.34 -9.96
C PRO A 265 -29.76 -33.70 -9.45
N GLY A 266 -29.26 -33.72 -8.21
CA GLY A 266 -28.63 -34.88 -7.59
C GLY A 266 -27.13 -35.04 -7.84
N THR A 267 -26.51 -34.19 -8.68
CA THR A 267 -25.06 -34.23 -8.93
C THR A 267 -24.29 -33.68 -7.72
N LYS A 268 -23.27 -34.40 -7.26
CA LYS A 268 -22.30 -33.85 -6.30
C LYS A 268 -21.29 -32.97 -7.03
N ILE A 269 -21.16 -31.72 -6.59
CA ILE A 269 -20.28 -30.74 -7.22
C ILE A 269 -19.29 -30.17 -6.21
N GLN A 270 -18.16 -29.71 -6.73
CA GLN A 270 -17.20 -28.91 -5.99
C GLN A 270 -17.11 -27.54 -6.68
N ALA A 271 -17.59 -26.48 -6.02
CA ALA A 271 -17.42 -25.12 -6.51
C ALA A 271 -16.15 -24.52 -5.94
N LEU A 272 -15.33 -23.93 -6.81
CA LEU A 272 -14.11 -23.20 -6.46
C LEU A 272 -14.20 -21.76 -6.95
N ARG A 273 -13.72 -20.84 -6.13
CA ARG A 273 -13.52 -19.45 -6.54
C ARG A 273 -12.03 -19.22 -6.75
N PRO A 274 -11.48 -19.45 -7.96
CA PRO A 274 -10.06 -19.29 -8.18
C PRO A 274 -9.63 -17.84 -7.92
N ARG A 275 -8.38 -17.71 -7.48
CA ARG A 275 -7.69 -16.46 -7.19
C ARG A 275 -7.94 -15.40 -8.30
N PRO A 276 -8.15 -14.12 -7.94
CA PRO A 276 -7.99 -13.05 -8.91
C PRO A 276 -6.55 -13.12 -9.45
N CYS A 277 -6.41 -13.22 -10.77
CA CYS A 277 -5.10 -13.33 -11.41
C CYS A 277 -4.25 -12.10 -11.09
N PRO A 278 -3.04 -12.25 -10.53
CA PRO A 278 -2.10 -11.15 -10.47
C PRO A 278 -1.48 -11.02 -11.86
N PHE A 279 -1.78 -9.91 -12.54
CA PHE A 279 -1.23 -9.49 -13.85
C PHE A 279 -1.75 -10.16 -15.12
N SER A 280 -2.04 -9.30 -16.10
CA SER A 280 -2.22 -9.64 -17.52
C SER A 280 -0.87 -10.04 -18.13
N GLY A 281 -0.63 -11.34 -18.29
CA GLY A 281 0.56 -11.81 -19.01
C GLY A 281 1.03 -13.24 -18.73
N ALA A 282 0.47 -13.91 -17.72
CA ALA A 282 0.76 -15.33 -17.51
C ALA A 282 0.16 -16.16 -18.65
N ARG A 283 1.03 -16.84 -19.42
CA ARG A 283 0.62 -17.75 -20.51
C ARG A 283 -0.34 -18.80 -19.96
N GLY A 284 -1.60 -18.73 -20.41
CA GLY A 284 -2.72 -19.55 -19.94
C GLY A 284 -3.99 -18.75 -19.60
N CYS A 285 -3.92 -17.42 -19.48
CA CYS A 285 -5.08 -16.56 -19.30
C CYS A 285 -5.36 -15.71 -20.55
N SER A 286 -6.58 -15.82 -21.07
CA SER A 286 -7.05 -15.01 -22.21
C SER A 286 -7.20 -13.54 -21.76
N PRO A 287 -6.80 -12.54 -22.58
CA PRO A 287 -6.90 -11.14 -22.20
C PRO A 287 -8.36 -10.66 -22.19
N TRP A 288 -8.71 -9.88 -21.16
CA TRP A 288 -9.97 -9.13 -21.09
C TRP A 288 -10.11 -8.22 -22.32
N ARG A 289 -11.17 -8.42 -23.11
CA ARG A 289 -11.68 -7.43 -24.08
C ARG A 289 -12.66 -6.53 -23.33
N ASN A 290 -12.30 -5.25 -23.18
CA ASN A 290 -13.17 -4.19 -22.65
C ASN A 290 -14.43 -4.03 -23.48
N TRP A 291 -15.62 -4.10 -22.87
CA TRP A 291 -16.83 -3.47 -23.40
C TRP A 291 -17.59 -2.75 -22.27
N ALA A 292 -18.20 -1.64 -22.68
CA ALA A 292 -18.83 -0.56 -21.93
C ALA A 292 -20.06 -0.95 -21.09
#